data_AF-A0AAF0MKW8-F1
#
_entry.id   AF-A0AAF0MKW8-F1
#
_cell.length_a   1.000
_cell.length_b   1.000
_cell.length_c   1.000
_cell.angle_alpha   90.00
_cell.angle_beta   90.00
_cell.angle_gamma   90.00
#
_symmetry.space_group_name_H-M   'P 1'
#
loop_
_entity.id
_entity.type
_entity.pdbx_description
1 polymer ?
#
loop_
_entity_poly.entity_id
_entity_poly.type
_entity_poly.pdbx_seq_one_letter_code
_entity_poly.pdbx_strand_id
1 'polypeptide(L)' 'MVYSVRFNEQEQTIVEQYAKLHNMTISELLRKSVMEAIEDEIDITICRKALQEFKNNPKTYTHEEIGKELGFL' A
#
# COMPACT_ATOMS: atom_id res chain seq x y z
N MET A 1 -18.70 4.22 -13.98
CA MET A 1 -17.68 5.08 -14.62
C MET A 1 -16.77 4.19 -15.45
N VAL A 2 -16.35 4.61 -16.64
CA VAL A 2 -15.42 3.84 -17.49
C VAL A 2 -14.18 4.68 -17.72
N TYR A 3 -13.02 4.07 -17.51
CA TYR A 3 -11.72 4.67 -17.80
C TYR A 3 -11.01 3.78 -18.82
N SER A 4 -10.44 4.39 -19.86
CA SER A 4 -9.75 3.67 -20.94
C SER A 4 -8.26 3.93 -20.85
N VAL A 5 -7.47 2.85 -20.86
CA VAL A 5 -6.01 2.88 -20.91
C VAL A 5 -5.58 2.26 -22.23
N ARG A 6 -4.61 2.88 -22.92
CA ARG A 6 -4.06 2.36 -24.17
C ARG A 6 -2.79 1.59 -23.86
N PHE A 7 -2.72 0.36 -24.36
CA PHE A 7 -1.53 -0.48 -24.33
C PHE A 7 -0.99 -0.67 -25.75
N ASN A 8 0.32 -0.87 -25.86
CA ASN A 8 0.90 -1.50 -27.04
C ASN A 8 0.69 -3.03 -26.99
N GLU A 9 1.00 -3.72 -28.08
CA GLU A 9 0.75 -5.17 -28.20
C GLU A 9 1.50 -6.00 -27.14
N GLN A 10 2.72 -5.59 -26.78
CA GLN A 10 3.54 -6.28 -25.79
C GLN A 10 2.98 -6.07 -24.38
N GLU A 11 2.64 -4.83 -24.02
CA GLU A 11 2.02 -4.49 -22.74
C GLU A 11 0.70 -5.25 -22.55
N GLN A 12 -0.16 -5.27 -23.57
CA GLN A 12 -1.43 -5.98 -23.52
C GLN A 12 -1.21 -7.48 -23.26
N THR A 13 -0.27 -8.10 -23.98
CA THR A 13 0.06 -9.52 -23.81
C THR A 13 0.49 -9.84 -22.38
N ILE A 14 1.36 -8.99 -21.80
CA ILE A 14 1.85 -9.17 -20.42
C ILE A 14 0.71 -9.03 -19.41
N VAL A 15 -0.12 -7.99 -19.55
CA VAL A 15 -1.26 -7.71 -18.65
C VAL A 15 -2.27 -8.86 -18.69
N GLU A 16 -2.61 -9.37 -19.87
CA GLU A 16 -3.54 -10.50 -20.04
C GLU A 16 -2.99 -11.80 -19.44
N GLN A 17 -1.72 -12.11 -19.67
CA GLN A 17 -1.08 -13.30 -19.10
C GLN A 17 -1.03 -13.24 -17.57
N TYR A 18 -0.69 -12.09 -17.00
CA TYR A 18 -0.67 -11.90 -15.56
C TYR A 18 -2.08 -12.05 -14.97
N ALA A 19 -3.07 -11.36 -15.54
CA ALA A 19 -4.46 -11.46 -15.10
C ALA A 19 -4.94 -12.92 -15.12
N LYS A 20 -4.65 -13.66 -16.19
CA LYS A 20 -4.98 -15.08 -16.33
C LYS A 20 -4.27 -15.96 -15.29
N LEU A 21 -2.97 -15.74 -15.07
CA LEU A 21 -2.18 -16.48 -14.08
C LEU A 21 -2.76 -16.33 -12.66
N HIS A 22 -3.27 -15.15 -12.35
CA HIS A 22 -3.82 -14.80 -11.04
C HIS A 22 -5.34 -14.98 -10.93
N ASN A 23 -6.00 -15.54 -11.95
CA ASN A 23 -7.46 -15.69 -12.04
C ASN A 23 -8.21 -14.36 -11.78
N MET A 24 -7.68 -13.26 -12.32
CA MET A 24 -8.25 -11.92 -12.24
C MET A 24 -8.73 -11.47 -13.63
N THR A 25 -9.73 -10.61 -13.65
CA THR A 25 -10.03 -9.80 -14.83
C THR A 25 -9.01 -8.67 -14.97
N ILE A 26 -8.82 -8.14 -16.18
CA ILE A 26 -7.95 -6.98 -16.42
C ILE A 26 -8.41 -5.78 -15.56
N SER A 27 -9.73 -5.57 -15.42
CA SER A 27 -10.30 -4.50 -14.61
C SER A 27 -9.98 -4.64 -13.12
N GLU A 28 -9.96 -5.86 -12.58
CA GLU A 28 -9.57 -6.12 -11.18
C GLU A 28 -8.09 -5.87 -10.98
N LEU A 29 -7.25 -6.35 -11.90
CA LEU A 29 -5.82 -6.12 -11.88
C LEU A 29 -5.50 -4.62 -11.87
N LEU A 30 -6.05 -3.86 -12.83
CA LEU A 30 -5.82 -2.42 -12.92
C LEU A 30 -6.34 -1.67 -11.69
N ARG A 31 -7.53 -2.00 -11.20
CA ARG A 31 -8.07 -1.37 -9.99
C ARG A 31 -7.17 -1.62 -8.80
N LYS A 32 -6.74 -2.87 -8.61
CA LYS A 32 -5.89 -3.26 -7.50
C LYS A 32 -4.53 -2.55 -7.57
N SER A 33 -3.85 -2.63 -8.71
CA SER A 33 -2.55 -1.98 -8.90
C SER A 33 -2.60 -0.47 -8.69
N VAL A 34 -3.66 0.21 -9.15
CA VAL A 34 -3.82 1.65 -8.94
C VAL A 34 -4.04 1.98 -7.46
N MET A 35 -4.88 1.22 -6.76
CA MET A 35 -5.12 1.45 -5.33
C MET A 35 -3.87 1.18 -4.49
N GLU A 36 -3.13 0.10 -4.79
CA GLU A 36 -1.86 -0.22 -4.12
C GLU A 36 -0.82 0.89 -4.33
N ALA A 37 -0.67 1.40 -5.56
CA ALA A 37 0.25 2.50 -5.82
C ALA A 37 -0.11 3.79 -5.04
N ILE A 38 -1.41 4.09 -4.91
CA ILE A 38 -1.88 5.24 -4.11
C ILE A 38 -1.61 5.01 -2.62
N GLU A 39 -1.86 3.80 -2.12
CA GLU A 39 -1.63 3.41 -0.73
C GLU A 39 -0.13 3.53 -0.37
N ASP A 40 0.76 3.01 -1.22
CA ASP A 40 2.21 3.10 -1.03
C ASP A 40 2.69 4.56 -0.85
N GLU A 41 2.18 5.49 -1.67
CA GLU A 41 2.52 6.91 -1.57
C GLU A 41 2.03 7.54 -0.25
N ILE A 42 0.83 7.16 0.19
CA ILE A 42 0.24 7.62 1.46
C ILE A 42 1.05 7.07 2.63
N ASP A 43 1.33 5.76 2.63
CA ASP A 43 2.06 5.08 3.69
C ASP A 43 3.47 5.64 3.87
N ILE A 44 4.19 5.89 2.78
CA ILE A 44 5.50 6.54 2.82
C ILE A 44 5.39 7.93 3.48
N THR A 45 4.36 8.69 3.15
CA THR A 45 4.14 10.04 3.69
C THR A 45 3.86 9.98 5.20
N ILE A 46 2.98 9.08 5.63
CA ILE A 46 2.65 8.87 7.05
C ILE A 46 3.89 8.42 7.83
N CYS A 47 4.63 7.45 7.30
CA CYS A 47 5.84 6.94 7.93
C CYS A 47 6.91 8.02 8.11
N ARG A 48 7.14 8.87 7.08
CA ARG A 48 8.07 10.01 7.19
C ARG A 48 7.63 10.99 8.27
N LYS A 49 6.34 11.29 8.36
CA LYS A 49 5.78 12.16 9.39
C LYS A 49 5.99 11.57 10.79
N ALA A 50 5.63 10.31 11.00
CA ALA A 50 5.83 9.62 12.27
C ALA A 50 7.31 9.59 12.69
N LEU A 51 8.22 9.35 11.74
CA LEU A 51 9.67 9.40 12.00
C LEU A 51 10.14 10.81 12.39
N GLN A 52 9.61 11.86 11.77
CA GLN A 52 9.95 13.23 12.12
C GLN A 52 9.42 13.59 13.52
N GLU A 53 8.19 13.21 13.85
CA GLU A 53 7.60 13.40 15.19
C GLU A 53 8.43 12.69 16.26
N PHE A 54 8.85 11.45 16.00
CA PHE A 54 9.74 10.71 16.89
C PHE A 54 11.12 11.37 17.02
N LYS A 55 11.72 11.84 15.92
CA LYS A 55 13.01 12.56 15.99
C LYS A 55 12.93 13.84 16.82
N ASN A 56 11.78 14.53 16.79
CA ASN A 56 11.55 15.73 17.60
C ASN A 56 11.33 15.39 19.08
N ASN A 57 10.77 14.22 19.38
CA ASN A 57 10.56 13.74 20.75
C ASN A 57 10.77 12.20 20.84
N PRO A 58 12.02 11.74 21.02
CA PRO A 58 12.38 10.33 20.92
C PRO A 58 12.03 9.54 22.19
N LYS A 59 10.77 9.58 22.60
CA LYS A 59 10.27 8.82 23.75
C LYS A 59 10.01 7.38 23.33
N THR A 60 10.58 6.45 24.08
CA THR A 60 10.37 5.01 23.91
C THR A 60 9.75 4.43 25.19
N TYR A 61 9.04 3.32 25.05
CA TYR A 61 8.45 2.58 26.16
C TYR A 61 8.94 1.13 26.11
N THR A 62 9.12 0.54 27.29
CA THR A 62 9.28 -0.91 27.44
C THR A 62 7.95 -1.61 27.19
N HIS A 63 8.02 -2.93 26.94
CA HIS A 63 6.83 -3.75 26.75
C HIS A 63 5.86 -3.69 27.95
N GLU A 64 6.39 -3.70 29.17
CA GLU A 64 5.59 -3.61 30.39
C GLU A 64 4.89 -2.25 30.53
N GLU A 65 5.59 -1.15 30.26
CA GLU A 65 5.01 0.20 30.35
C GLU A 65 3.85 0.36 29.38
N ILE A 66 4.04 -0.01 28.11
CA ILE A 66 3.00 0.17 27.10
C ILE A 66 1.84 -0.81 27.27
N GLY A 67 2.09 -2.03 27.75
CA GLY A 67 1.03 -3.00 28.02
C GLY A 67 0.13 -2.60 29.18
N LYS A 68 0.70 -2.00 30.24
CA LYS A 68 -0.07 -1.39 31.33
C LYS A 68 -0.86 -0.17 30.87
N GLU A 69 -0.27 0.67 30.01
CA GLU A 69 -0.93 1.87 29.47
C GLU A 69 -2.13 1.53 28.57
N LEU A 70 -2.00 0.49 27.74
CA LEU A 70 -3.02 0.07 26.77
C LEU A 70 -3.98 -1.01 27.31
N GLY A 71 -3.76 -1.51 28.53
CA GLY A 71 -4.67 -2.43 29.22
C GLY A 71 -4.67 -3.87 28.72
N PHE A 72 -3.56 -4.35 28.14
CA PHE A 72 -3.39 -5.74 27.72
C PHE A 72 -2.30 -6.50 28.49
N LEU A 73 -1.62 -5.84 29.43
CA LEU A 73 -0.82 -6.43 30.52
C LEU A 73 -1.33 -5.88 31.85
#